data_AF-A0A9X2WEQ9-F1
#
_entry.id   AF-A0A9X2WEQ9-F1
#
_cell.length_a   1.000
_cell.length_b   1.000
_cell.length_c   1.000
_cell.angle_alpha   90.00
_cell.angle_beta   90.00
_cell.angle_gamma   90.00
#
_symmetry.space_group_name_H-M   'P 1'
#
loop_
_entity.id
_entity.type
_entity.pdbx_description
1 polymer ?
#
loop_
_entity_poly.entity_id
_entity_poly.type
_entity_poly.pdbx_seq_one_letter_code
_entity_poly.pdbx_strand_id
1 'polypeptide(L)' 'MNTKKARQLNIIISVLFALTMLLTSYFVADKDLTQNIVLILITLWFIPFLYLSKSHPEK' A
#
# COMPACT_ATOMS: atom_id res chain seq x y z
N MET A 1 -7.01 16.13 -11.96
CA MET A 1 -5.98 15.07 -12.00
C MET A 1 -6.39 14.06 -13.06
N ASN A 2 -5.54 13.76 -14.05
CA ASN A 2 -5.92 12.87 -15.16
C ASN A 2 -6.17 11.46 -14.60
N THR A 3 -7.39 10.94 -14.71
CA THR A 3 -7.86 9.70 -14.06
C THR A 3 -7.01 8.47 -14.39
N LYS A 4 -6.37 8.48 -15.57
CA LYS A 4 -5.37 7.47 -15.99
C LYS A 4 -4.11 7.49 -15.13
N LYS A 5 -3.65 8.67 -14.72
CA LYS A 5 -2.46 8.84 -13.87
C LYS A 5 -2.71 8.37 -12.43
N ALA A 6 -3.90 8.62 -11.88
CA ALA A 6 -4.28 8.14 -10.55
C ALA A 6 -4.30 6.61 -10.47
N ARG A 7 -4.82 5.95 -11.53
CA ARG A 7 -4.85 4.49 -11.62
C ARG A 7 -3.44 3.88 -11.77
N GLN A 8 -2.57 4.49 -12.57
CA GLN A 8 -1.17 4.06 -12.65
C GLN A 8 -0.42 4.23 -11.33
N LEU A 9 -0.64 5.35 -10.62
CA LEU A 9 -0.08 5.56 -9.29
C LEU A 9 -0.54 4.49 -8.29
N ASN A 10 -1.82 4.13 -8.27
CA ASN A 10 -2.32 3.05 -7.40
C ASN A 10 -1.68 1.69 -7.70
N ILE A 11 -1.38 1.38 -8.97
CA ILE A 11 -0.68 0.15 -9.34
C ILE A 11 0.79 0.20 -8.88
N ILE A 12 1.49 1.31 -9.13
CA ILE A 12 2.90 1.49 -8.70
C ILE A 12 3.01 1.39 -7.18
N ILE A 13 2.11 2.07 -6.47
CA ILE A 13 1.92 1.95 -5.03
C ILE A 13 1.70 0.46 -4.72
N SER A 14 0.62 -0.20 -5.15
CA SER A 14 0.37 -1.61 -4.81
C SER A 14 1.56 -2.56 -5.02
N VAL A 15 2.33 -2.39 -6.10
CA VAL A 15 3.57 -3.16 -6.35
C VAL A 15 4.67 -2.85 -5.34
N LEU A 16 4.91 -1.57 -5.03
CA LEU A 16 5.82 -1.18 -3.95
C LEU A 16 5.36 -1.77 -2.60
N PHE A 17 4.06 -1.85 -2.33
CA PHE A 17 3.56 -2.44 -1.09
C PHE A 17 4.06 -3.86 -0.92
N ALA A 18 3.84 -4.66 -1.96
CA ALA A 18 4.11 -6.08 -1.98
C ALA A 18 5.61 -6.33 -1.83
N LEU A 19 6.44 -5.52 -2.51
CA LEU A 19 7.88 -5.55 -2.34
C LEU A 19 8.31 -5.23 -0.91
N THR A 20 7.72 -4.20 -0.30
CA THR A 20 8.05 -3.79 1.06
C THR A 20 7.66 -4.88 2.07
N MET A 21 6.48 -5.49 1.90
CA MET A 21 6.02 -6.65 2.66
C MET A 21 6.99 -7.84 2.58
N LEU A 22 7.45 -8.19 1.37
CA LEU A 22 8.41 -9.28 1.18
C LEU A 22 9.77 -8.97 1.81
N LEU A 23 10.24 -7.72 1.70
CA LEU A 23 11.47 -7.25 2.34
C LEU A 23 11.37 -7.31 3.87
N THR A 24 10.27 -6.82 4.44
CA THR A 24 10.04 -6.89 5.89
C THR A 24 9.97 -8.33 6.36
N SER A 25 9.29 -9.22 5.61
CA SER A 25 9.24 -10.65 5.93
C SER A 25 10.60 -11.34 5.84
N TYR A 26 11.51 -10.86 5.00
CA TYR A 26 12.86 -11.41 4.88
C TYR A 26 13.82 -10.88 5.95
N PHE A 27 13.71 -9.61 6.33
CA PHE A 27 14.59 -8.95 7.29
C PHE A 27 14.18 -9.13 8.75
N VAL A 28 12.89 -9.27 9.05
CA VAL A 28 12.40 -9.34 10.42
C VAL A 28 12.18 -10.81 10.82
N ALA A 29 13.10 -11.33 11.63
CA ALA A 29 13.06 -12.70 12.15
C ALA A 29 11.98 -12.92 13.23
N ASP A 30 11.56 -11.85 13.91
CA ASP A 30 10.55 -11.88 14.97
C ASP A 30 9.14 -11.80 14.39
N LYS A 31 8.39 -12.91 14.48
CA LYS A 31 7.06 -13.06 13.84
C LYS A 31 6.03 -12.07 14.38
N ASP A 32 6.03 -11.82 15.69
CA ASP A 32 5.10 -10.89 16.34
C ASP A 32 5.39 -9.43 15.96
N LEU A 33 6.68 -9.08 15.85
CA LEU A 33 7.11 -7.76 15.42
C LEU A 33 6.77 -7.53 13.93
N THR A 34 7.04 -8.54 13.09
CA THR A 34 6.69 -8.52 11.65
C THR A 34 5.20 -8.29 11.46
N GLN A 35 4.35 -9.02 12.18
CA GLN A 35 2.91 -8.90 12.05
C GLN A 35 2.41 -7.49 12.40
N ASN A 36 2.89 -6.92 13.51
CA ASN A 36 2.52 -5.55 13.91
C ASN A 36 3.01 -4.49 12.91
N ILE A 37 4.26 -4.59 12.45
CA ILE A 37 4.83 -3.65 11.47
C ILE A 37 4.05 -3.71 10.15
N VAL A 38 3.75 -4.92 9.68
CA VAL A 38 2.96 -5.14 8.47
C VAL A 38 1.56 -4.54 8.63
N LEU A 39 0.90 -4.75 9.77
CA LEU A 39 -0.45 -4.21 10.01
C LEU A 39 -0.48 -2.68 9.99
N ILE A 40 0.53 -2.04 10.59
CA ILE A 40 0.70 -0.58 10.56
C ILE A 40 0.98 -0.12 9.13
N LEU A 41 1.82 -0.82 8.37
CA LEU A 41 2.11 -0.51 6.98
C LEU A 41 0.85 -0.56 6.11
N ILE A 42 0.05 -1.63 6.23
CA ILE A 42 -1.22 -1.79 5.50
C ILE A 42 -2.15 -0.62 5.84
N THR A 43 -2.33 -0.34 7.13
CA THR A 43 -3.26 0.71 7.61
C THR A 43 -2.84 2.10 7.12
N LEU A 44 -1.55 2.40 7.21
CA LEU A 44 -0.98 3.68 6.79
C LEU A 44 -1.04 3.86 5.27
N TRP A 45 -0.98 2.76 4.51
CA TRP A 45 -1.20 2.77 3.06
C TRP A 45 -2.65 2.72 2.61
N PHE A 46 -3.54 2.21 3.46
CA PHE A 46 -4.97 2.17 3.18
C PHE A 46 -5.53 3.59 3.04
N ILE A 47 -5.02 4.56 3.80
CA ILE A 47 -5.46 5.96 3.79
C ILE A 47 -5.21 6.64 2.42
N PRO A 48 -3.97 6.68 1.87
CA PRO A 48 -3.73 7.25 0.56
C PRO A 48 -4.40 6.44 -0.56
N PHE A 49 -4.52 5.11 -0.42
CA PHE A 49 -5.24 4.28 -1.38
C PHE A 49 -6.74 4.63 -1.44
N LEU A 50 -7.41 4.78 -0.28
CA LEU A 50 -8.79 5.23 -0.17
C LEU A 50 -8.97 6.65 -0.69
N TYR A 51 -8.04 7.56 -0.37
CA TYR A 51 -8.10 8.94 -0.83
C TYR A 51 -7.96 9.04 -2.35
N LEU A 52 -7.02 8.29 -2.94
CA LEU A 52 -6.86 8.16 -4.39
C LEU A 52 -8.07 7.45 -5.05
N SER A 53 -8.70 6.50 -4.36
CA SER A 53 -9.90 5.81 -4.85
C SER A 53 -11.13 6.72 -4.83
N LYS A 54 -11.31 7.57 -3.81
CA LYS A 54 -12.39 8.58 -3.74
C LYS A 54 -12.24 9.68 -4.80
N SER A 55 -11.01 9.93 -5.24
CA SER A 55 -10.68 10.84 -6.33
C SER A 55 -11.04 10.29 -7.72
N HIS A 56 -11.43 9.02 -7.80
CA HIS A 56 -12.18 8.45 -8.92
C HIS A 56 -13.67 8.58 -8.59
N PRO A 57 -14.36 9.64 -9.06
CA PRO A 57 -15.79 9.52 -9.24
C PRO A 57 -15.98 8.42 -10.29
N GLU A 58 -16.33 7.22 -9.84
CA GLU A 58 -17.11 6.33 -10.68
C GLU A 58 -18.30 7.16 -11.19
N LYS A 59 -18.55 7.07 -12.50
CA LYS A 59 -19.53 7.88 -13.23
C LYS A 59 -20.89 7.97 -12.55
#